data_AF-A0A328E4B4-F1
#
_entry.id   AF-A0A328E4B4-F1
#
_cell.length_a   1.000
_cell.length_b   1.000
_cell.length_c   1.000
_cell.angle_alpha   90.00
_cell.angle_beta   90.00
_cell.angle_gamma   90.00
#
_symmetry.space_group_name_H-M   'P 1'
#
loop_
_entity.id
_entity.type
_entity.pdbx_description
1 polymer ?
#
loop_
_entity_poly.entity_id
_entity_poly.type
_entity_poly.pdbx_seq_one_letter_code
_entity_poly.pdbx_strand_id
1 'polypeptide(L)'
;MWVEVICGFAIFRLLKRFFSEENDVREEGTSYANALFSVARQLEKIYGGKAFVGLLIPDVDSGSRRSIDIVLLTRREVAVISVKNVSGSVHIDTDGSWVCSGGRKHKNQCFPDPVAETKQLIPILESYLEQRGCPLPERYLSCKVICPNPTFRTIHADSFPSEVITSDQWVQLKPQGKSMLYGWIKGALHSGKKEMLGTMQLKLDYLLSTAPMWDRLQLKNNKYILGEFLEFKGKKDDIFALRNIKRSKVCRLTIQNTSMSVLAPSKIQILYALRDYRGEGPSAFEWKEVCVLSSTVVLFRPQGLSEVQKYKISAVTCMSLSV
;
A
#
# COMPACT_ATOMS: atom_id res chain seq x y z
N MET A 1 51.34 -8.16 7.67
CA MET A 1 50.29 -9.14 7.98
C MET A 1 49.22 -8.64 8.96
N TRP A 2 49.43 -8.54 10.28
CA TRP A 2 48.34 -8.15 11.19
C TRP A 2 47.85 -6.70 11.00
N VAL A 3 48.76 -5.76 10.72
CA VAL A 3 48.42 -4.35 10.47
C VAL A 3 47.57 -4.19 9.20
N GLU A 4 47.85 -4.96 8.14
CA GLU A 4 47.09 -4.93 6.89
C GLU A 4 45.69 -5.53 7.06
N VAL A 5 45.54 -6.57 7.88
CA VAL A 5 44.23 -7.15 8.22
C VAL A 5 43.40 -6.17 9.04
N ILE A 6 44.01 -5.47 10.01
CA ILE A 6 43.33 -4.47 10.83
C ILE A 6 42.94 -3.24 9.99
N CYS A 7 43.84 -2.74 9.13
CA CYS A 7 43.54 -1.67 8.19
C CYS A 7 42.45 -2.08 7.19
N GLY A 8 42.53 -3.30 6.64
CA GLY A 8 41.50 -3.85 5.76
C GLY A 8 40.14 -3.94 6.44
N PHE A 9 40.10 -4.34 7.71
CA PHE A 9 38.86 -4.41 8.49
C PHE A 9 38.31 -3.02 8.86
N ALA A 10 39.19 -2.05 9.14
CA ALA A 10 38.81 -0.66 9.38
C ALA A 10 38.25 0.00 8.12
N ILE A 11 38.90 -0.20 6.97
CA ILE A 11 38.43 0.27 5.66
C ILE A 11 37.12 -0.44 5.30
N PHE A 12 37.01 -1.76 5.50
CA PHE A 12 35.77 -2.50 5.28
C PHE A 12 34.64 -1.98 6.19
N ARG A 13 34.90 -1.67 7.46
CA ARG A 13 33.90 -1.06 8.35
C ARG A 13 33.56 0.37 7.94
N LEU A 14 34.52 1.16 7.47
CA LEU A 14 34.28 2.52 6.98
C LEU A 14 33.48 2.52 5.69
N LEU A 15 33.83 1.66 4.72
CA LEU A 15 33.07 1.44 3.49
C LEU A 15 31.69 0.88 3.82
N LYS A 16 31.59 -0.11 4.71
CA LYS A 16 30.31 -0.62 5.17
C LYS A 16 29.50 0.48 5.84
N ARG A 17 30.09 1.38 6.62
CA ARG A 17 29.36 2.50 7.26
C ARG A 17 28.92 3.56 6.23
N PHE A 18 29.76 3.88 5.25
CA PHE A 18 29.45 4.80 4.14
C PHE A 18 28.39 4.23 3.18
N PHE A 19 28.39 2.92 2.93
CA PHE A 19 27.40 2.23 2.10
C PHE A 19 26.16 1.75 2.89
N SER A 20 26.25 1.60 4.22
CA SER A 20 25.13 1.17 5.09
C SER A 20 24.42 2.34 5.78
N GLU A 21 24.84 3.59 5.60
CA GLU A 21 24.01 4.76 5.94
C GLU A 21 22.79 4.90 5.01
N GLU A 22 22.67 4.04 4.00
CA GLU A 22 21.44 3.91 3.22
C GLU A 22 20.44 2.99 3.93
N ASN A 23 19.51 3.64 4.63
CA ASN A 23 18.19 3.15 5.04
C ASN A 23 18.08 2.56 6.45
N ASP A 24 18.23 3.42 7.48
CA ASP A 24 17.40 3.30 8.70
C ASP A 24 15.95 3.71 8.39
N VAL A 25 15.38 3.10 7.34
CA VAL A 25 13.94 3.14 7.12
C VAL A 25 13.37 2.20 8.17
N ARG A 26 12.62 2.75 9.13
CA ARG A 26 11.90 1.96 10.14
C ARG A 26 11.20 0.80 9.45
N GLU A 27 11.71 -0.41 9.66
CA GLU A 27 11.28 -1.61 8.93
C GLU A 27 9.76 -1.83 9.04
N GLU A 28 9.17 -1.42 10.16
CA GLU A 28 7.76 -1.64 10.50
C GLU A 28 6.79 -1.00 9.48
N GLY A 29 7.01 0.26 9.09
CA GLY A 29 6.17 0.95 8.10
C GLY A 29 6.31 0.37 6.68
N THR A 30 7.55 0.01 6.29
CA THR A 30 7.78 -0.70 5.02
C THR A 30 7.23 -2.11 5.02
N SER A 31 7.30 -2.83 6.15
CA SER A 31 6.85 -4.21 6.29
C SER A 31 5.35 -4.29 6.10
N TYR A 32 4.60 -3.39 6.72
CA TYR A 32 3.15 -3.30 6.56
C TYR A 32 2.76 -2.98 5.11
N ALA A 33 3.30 -1.91 4.52
CA ALA A 33 2.98 -1.56 3.14
C ALA A 33 3.40 -2.66 2.14
N ASN A 34 4.54 -3.31 2.34
CA ASN A 34 4.97 -4.44 1.52
C ASN A 34 4.00 -5.63 1.61
N ALA A 35 3.54 -5.96 2.83
CA ALA A 35 2.54 -7.01 3.02
C ALA A 35 1.24 -6.67 2.29
N LEU A 36 0.79 -5.42 2.41
CA LEU A 36 -0.40 -4.90 1.72
C LEU A 36 -0.31 -5.05 0.19
N PHE A 37 0.79 -4.59 -0.42
CA PHE A 37 1.00 -4.72 -1.87
C PHE A 37 1.21 -6.18 -2.32
N SER A 38 1.80 -7.03 -1.47
CA SER A 38 1.93 -8.46 -1.75
C SER A 38 0.57 -9.15 -1.77
N VAL A 39 -0.26 -8.88 -0.77
CA VAL A 39 -1.64 -9.39 -0.68
C VAL A 39 -2.46 -8.93 -1.87
N ALA A 40 -2.44 -7.63 -2.20
CA ALA A 40 -3.17 -7.07 -3.34
C ALA A 40 -2.83 -7.80 -4.66
N ARG A 41 -1.54 -7.98 -4.97
CA ARG A 41 -1.09 -8.68 -6.18
C ARG A 41 -1.51 -10.14 -6.22
N GLN A 42 -1.45 -10.82 -5.08
CA GLN A 42 -1.85 -12.21 -5.00
C GLN A 42 -3.36 -12.35 -5.17
N LEU A 43 -4.16 -11.46 -4.59
CA LEU A 43 -5.61 -11.40 -4.80
C LEU A 43 -5.98 -11.20 -6.26
N GLU A 44 -5.35 -10.25 -6.95
CA GLU A 44 -5.55 -10.02 -8.39
C GLU A 44 -5.23 -11.28 -9.21
N LYS A 45 -4.16 -12.00 -8.86
CA LYS A 45 -3.78 -13.25 -9.53
C LYS A 45 -4.75 -14.40 -9.28
N ILE A 46 -5.27 -14.55 -8.05
CA ILE A 46 -6.12 -15.68 -7.68
C ILE A 46 -7.55 -15.48 -8.22
N TYR A 47 -8.10 -14.28 -8.07
CA TYR A 47 -9.53 -14.04 -8.29
C TYR A 47 -9.83 -13.29 -9.59
N GLY A 48 -8.81 -12.71 -10.22
CA GLY A 48 -8.99 -11.75 -11.29
C GLY A 48 -9.65 -10.46 -10.81
N GLY A 49 -9.61 -9.44 -11.64
CA GLY A 49 -10.07 -8.10 -11.28
C GLY A 49 -8.91 -7.19 -10.88
N LYS A 50 -9.20 -6.18 -10.07
CA LYS A 50 -8.26 -5.09 -9.75
C LYS A 50 -8.33 -4.74 -8.27
N ALA A 51 -7.16 -4.60 -7.65
CA ALA A 51 -7.01 -4.20 -6.26
C ALA A 51 -6.63 -2.71 -6.15
N PHE A 52 -7.40 -1.97 -5.38
CA PHE A 52 -7.14 -0.57 -5.04
C PHE A 52 -6.58 -0.52 -3.63
N VAL A 53 -5.37 0.02 -3.47
CA VAL A 53 -4.59 -0.08 -2.23
C VAL A 53 -4.49 1.28 -1.55
N GLY A 54 -4.84 1.34 -0.27
CA GLY A 54 -4.67 2.52 0.58
C GLY A 54 -5.63 3.66 0.26
N LEU A 55 -6.91 3.36 0.02
CA LEU A 55 -7.92 4.39 -0.22
C LEU A 55 -8.18 5.22 1.05
N LEU A 56 -8.51 6.49 0.85
CA LEU A 56 -8.85 7.48 1.87
C LEU A 56 -10.26 8.02 1.60
N ILE A 57 -11.26 7.27 2.00
CA ILE A 57 -12.66 7.57 1.71
C ILE A 57 -13.17 8.66 2.67
N PRO A 58 -13.65 9.81 2.18
CA PRO A 58 -14.35 10.80 3.02
C PRO A 58 -15.58 10.17 3.65
N ASP A 59 -15.65 10.24 4.97
CA ASP A 59 -16.80 9.83 5.76
C ASP A 59 -17.61 11.09 6.10
N VAL A 60 -18.85 11.12 5.60
CA VAL A 60 -19.75 12.27 5.74
C VAL A 60 -20.15 12.49 7.18
N ASP A 61 -20.27 11.41 7.97
CA ASP A 61 -20.78 11.49 9.34
C ASP A 61 -19.71 12.02 10.29
N SER A 62 -18.46 11.60 10.12
CA SER A 62 -17.34 12.06 10.97
C SER A 62 -16.63 13.32 10.44
N GLY A 63 -16.85 13.70 9.18
CA GLY A 63 -16.10 14.77 8.52
C GLY A 63 -14.62 14.43 8.30
N SER A 64 -14.20 13.19 8.55
CA SER A 64 -12.82 12.72 8.45
C SER A 64 -12.64 11.76 7.26
N ARG A 65 -11.40 11.53 6.84
CA ARG A 65 -11.09 10.49 5.84
C ARG A 65 -10.83 9.17 6.56
N ARG A 66 -11.46 8.09 6.10
CA ARG A 66 -11.31 6.73 6.61
C ARG A 66 -10.40 5.94 5.68
N SER A 67 -9.36 5.33 6.25
CA SER A 67 -8.38 4.56 5.49
C SER A 67 -8.89 3.15 5.24
N ILE A 68 -8.90 2.73 3.96
CA ILE A 68 -9.18 1.36 3.54
C ILE A 68 -7.91 0.76 2.95
N ASP A 69 -7.48 -0.36 3.52
CA ASP A 69 -6.26 -1.08 3.13
C ASP A 69 -6.33 -1.55 1.67
N ILE A 70 -7.32 -2.40 1.33
CA ILE A 70 -7.53 -2.87 -0.03
C ILE A 70 -9.04 -2.90 -0.33
N VAL A 71 -9.41 -2.41 -1.51
CA VAL A 71 -10.69 -2.70 -2.15
C VAL A 71 -10.42 -3.58 -3.38
N LEU A 72 -10.94 -4.80 -3.38
CA LEU A 72 -10.82 -5.72 -4.51
C LEU A 72 -12.10 -5.67 -5.35
N LEU A 73 -11.99 -5.20 -6.58
CA LEU A 73 -13.09 -5.21 -7.55
C LEU A 73 -12.98 -6.46 -8.43
N THR A 74 -13.96 -7.36 -8.31
CA THR A 74 -14.09 -8.55 -9.16
C THR A 74 -15.34 -8.45 -10.06
N ARG A 75 -15.57 -9.45 -10.91
CA ARG A 75 -16.81 -9.54 -11.71
C ARG A 75 -18.08 -9.86 -10.90
N ARG A 76 -17.93 -10.22 -9.63
CA ARG A 76 -19.04 -10.75 -8.80
C ARG A 76 -19.38 -9.88 -7.62
N GLU A 77 -18.37 -9.27 -7.02
CA GLU A 77 -18.50 -8.45 -5.82
C GLU A 77 -17.34 -7.48 -5.68
N VAL A 78 -17.49 -6.57 -4.72
CA VAL A 78 -16.43 -5.70 -4.21
C VAL A 78 -16.08 -6.17 -2.80
N ALA A 79 -14.82 -6.49 -2.53
CA ALA A 79 -14.39 -6.88 -1.19
C ALA A 79 -13.57 -5.76 -0.54
N VAL A 80 -13.98 -5.36 0.67
CA VAL A 80 -13.22 -4.49 1.57
C VAL A 80 -12.34 -5.38 2.43
N ILE A 81 -11.03 -5.19 2.33
CA ILE A 81 -10.06 -6.10 2.91
C ILE A 81 -9.12 -5.31 3.80
N SER A 82 -9.07 -5.66 5.09
CA SER A 82 -8.01 -5.20 5.99
C SER A 82 -6.87 -6.21 6.02
N VAL A 83 -5.63 -5.72 5.98
CA VAL A 83 -4.44 -6.55 6.09
C VAL A 83 -3.83 -6.33 7.47
N LYS A 84 -3.75 -7.37 8.29
CA LYS A 84 -3.13 -7.30 9.62
C LYS A 84 -1.84 -8.12 9.61
N ASN A 85 -0.71 -7.43 9.42
CA ASN A 85 0.63 -8.05 9.36
C ASN A 85 1.20 -8.35 10.77
N VAL A 86 0.43 -9.03 11.60
CA VAL A 86 0.77 -9.37 12.99
C VAL A 86 1.61 -10.64 13.08
N SER A 87 2.56 -10.69 14.01
CA SER A 87 3.48 -11.83 14.22
C SER A 87 3.27 -12.47 15.59
N GLY A 88 3.50 -13.77 15.70
CA GLY A 88 3.42 -14.51 16.97
C GLY A 88 2.08 -15.20 17.19
N SER A 89 1.82 -15.58 18.43
CA SER A 89 0.59 -16.26 18.83
C SER A 89 -0.53 -15.25 19.07
N VAL A 90 -1.63 -15.38 18.33
CA VAL A 90 -2.79 -14.50 18.39
C VAL A 90 -3.98 -15.27 18.93
N HIS A 91 -4.70 -14.64 19.85
CA HIS A 91 -6.00 -15.08 20.34
C HIS A 91 -6.96 -13.90 20.40
N ILE A 92 -8.25 -14.23 20.38
CA ILE A 92 -9.34 -13.27 20.49
C ILE A 92 -9.75 -13.22 21.96
N ASP A 93 -9.79 -12.01 22.53
CA ASP A 93 -10.28 -11.75 23.88
C ASP A 93 -11.82 -11.67 23.89
N THR A 94 -12.41 -11.65 25.07
CA THR A 94 -13.85 -11.64 25.31
C THR A 94 -14.60 -10.47 24.65
N ASP A 95 -13.93 -9.35 24.40
CA ASP A 95 -14.46 -8.17 23.73
C ASP A 95 -14.27 -8.19 22.20
N GLY A 96 -13.70 -9.27 21.65
CA GLY A 96 -13.38 -9.41 20.23
C GLY A 96 -12.01 -8.82 19.84
N SER A 97 -11.32 -8.17 20.77
CA SER A 97 -9.97 -7.65 20.53
C SER A 97 -8.96 -8.78 20.32
N TRP A 98 -7.88 -8.48 19.60
CA TRP A 98 -6.84 -9.43 19.29
C TRP A 98 -5.62 -9.17 20.16
N VAL A 99 -5.24 -10.17 20.94
CA VAL A 99 -4.04 -10.13 21.78
C VAL A 99 -2.95 -10.98 21.15
N CYS A 100 -1.86 -10.32 20.78
CA CYS A 100 -0.70 -10.91 20.13
C CYS A 100 0.46 -11.06 21.11
N SER A 101 0.89 -12.30 21.35
CA SER A 101 1.98 -12.67 22.26
C SER A 101 3.14 -13.33 21.51
N GLY A 102 4.37 -13.15 22.00
CA GLY A 102 5.55 -13.83 21.43
C GLY A 102 6.01 -13.31 20.06
N GLY A 103 5.60 -12.09 19.68
CA GLY A 103 6.14 -11.39 18.51
C GLY A 103 7.57 -10.86 18.72
N ARG A 104 8.11 -10.12 17.75
CA ARG A 104 9.46 -9.51 17.84
C ARG A 104 9.66 -8.55 19.03
N LYS A 105 8.57 -8.09 19.67
CA LYS A 105 8.58 -7.20 20.83
C LYS A 105 8.27 -8.05 22.08
N HIS A 106 9.03 -7.88 23.15
CA HIS A 106 8.84 -8.57 24.45
C HIS A 106 7.53 -8.20 25.19
N LYS A 107 6.61 -7.47 24.55
CA LYS A 107 5.36 -7.00 25.13
C LYS A 107 4.19 -7.44 24.25
N ASN A 108 3.11 -7.89 24.90
CA ASN A 108 1.86 -8.21 24.21
C ASN A 108 1.32 -6.97 23.50
N GLN A 109 0.90 -7.14 22.25
CA GLN A 109 0.22 -6.10 21.49
C GLN A 109 -1.27 -6.41 21.48
N CYS A 110 -2.09 -5.43 21.81
CA CYS A 110 -3.53 -5.53 21.71
C CYS A 110 -4.01 -4.70 20.52
N PHE A 111 -4.84 -5.29 19.68
CA PHE A 111 -5.52 -4.63 18.58
C PHE A 111 -7.03 -4.72 18.82
N PRO A 112 -7.80 -3.65 18.54
CA PRO A 112 -9.26 -3.76 18.51
C PRO A 112 -9.72 -4.81 17.49
N ASP A 113 -10.98 -5.26 17.58
CA ASP A 113 -11.55 -6.27 16.68
C ASP A 113 -11.43 -5.81 15.21
N PRO A 114 -10.51 -6.43 14.43
CA PRO A 114 -10.25 -5.99 13.07
C PRO A 114 -11.41 -6.31 12.13
N VAL A 115 -12.25 -7.30 12.46
CA VAL A 115 -13.44 -7.64 11.68
C VAL A 115 -14.50 -6.57 11.89
N ALA A 116 -14.76 -6.17 13.14
CA ALA A 116 -15.67 -5.08 13.44
C ALA A 116 -15.20 -3.76 12.82
N GLU A 117 -13.92 -3.40 12.95
CA GLU A 117 -13.33 -2.20 12.32
C GLU A 117 -13.54 -2.21 10.80
N THR A 118 -13.29 -3.35 10.15
CA THR A 118 -13.42 -3.45 8.69
C THR A 118 -14.88 -3.40 8.24
N LYS A 119 -15.80 -4.01 9.00
CA LYS A 119 -17.24 -3.94 8.74
C LYS A 119 -17.78 -2.51 8.80
N GLN A 120 -17.25 -1.67 9.70
CA GLN A 120 -17.61 -0.25 9.77
C GLN A 120 -17.25 0.52 8.49
N LEU A 121 -16.25 0.07 7.72
CA LEU A 121 -15.85 0.72 6.46
C LEU A 121 -16.81 0.45 5.29
N ILE A 122 -17.64 -0.60 5.37
CA ILE A 122 -18.61 -0.95 4.33
C ILE A 122 -19.60 0.20 4.08
N PRO A 123 -20.40 0.67 5.08
CA PRO A 123 -21.39 1.72 4.84
C PRO A 123 -20.75 3.04 4.38
N ILE A 124 -19.51 3.32 4.83
CA ILE A 124 -18.75 4.50 4.40
C ILE A 124 -18.43 4.41 2.89
N LEU A 125 -17.94 3.26 2.43
CA LEU A 125 -17.66 3.04 1.01
C LEU A 125 -18.95 3.02 0.17
N GLU A 126 -20.03 2.42 0.68
CA GLU A 126 -21.34 2.43 0.02
C GLU A 126 -21.83 3.86 -0.20
N SER A 127 -21.87 4.66 0.86
CA SER A 127 -22.29 6.07 0.80
C SER A 127 -21.42 6.87 -0.17
N TYR A 128 -20.09 6.66 -0.15
CA TYR A 128 -19.16 7.31 -1.08
C TYR A 128 -19.44 6.99 -2.56
N LEU A 129 -19.79 5.73 -2.87
CA LEU A 129 -20.08 5.28 -4.23
C LEU A 129 -21.47 5.74 -4.67
N GLU A 130 -22.46 5.68 -3.77
CA GLU A 130 -23.83 6.15 -4.02
C GLU A 130 -23.86 7.65 -4.34
N GLN A 131 -23.14 8.48 -3.56
CA GLN A 131 -23.02 9.92 -3.81
C GLN A 131 -22.38 10.25 -5.16
N ARG A 132 -21.61 9.32 -5.74
CA ARG A 132 -21.04 9.43 -7.10
C ARG A 132 -21.89 8.72 -8.16
N GLY A 133 -23.14 8.44 -7.82
CA GLY A 133 -24.16 7.88 -8.70
C GLY A 133 -23.97 6.39 -8.99
N CYS A 134 -23.24 5.65 -8.16
CA CYS A 134 -23.08 4.20 -8.30
C CYS A 134 -23.62 3.46 -7.07
N PRO A 135 -24.95 3.49 -6.85
CA PRO A 135 -25.56 2.72 -5.76
C PRO A 135 -25.31 1.23 -6.00
N LEU A 136 -24.88 0.55 -4.94
CA LEU A 136 -24.64 -0.88 -4.96
C LEU A 136 -25.90 -1.62 -4.46
N PRO A 137 -26.23 -2.80 -5.02
CA PRO A 137 -27.25 -3.66 -4.43
C PRO A 137 -26.89 -4.04 -2.99
N GLU A 138 -27.89 -4.36 -2.17
CA GLU A 138 -27.65 -4.83 -0.82
C GLU A 138 -26.69 -6.04 -0.80
N ARG A 139 -25.75 -6.01 0.14
CA ARG A 139 -24.77 -7.10 0.36
C ARG A 139 -23.89 -7.37 -0.87
N TYR A 140 -23.63 -6.35 -1.67
CA TYR A 140 -22.68 -6.42 -2.79
C TYR A 140 -21.23 -6.22 -2.34
N LEU A 141 -21.06 -5.55 -1.19
CA LEU A 141 -19.77 -5.44 -0.51
C LEU A 141 -19.59 -6.57 0.50
N SER A 142 -18.41 -7.17 0.48
CA SER A 142 -17.97 -8.15 1.46
C SER A 142 -16.82 -7.58 2.31
N CYS A 143 -16.62 -8.12 3.52
CA CYS A 143 -15.52 -7.74 4.41
C CYS A 143 -14.62 -8.94 4.67
N LYS A 144 -13.31 -8.75 4.59
CA LYS A 144 -12.30 -9.76 4.95
C LYS A 144 -11.14 -9.15 5.73
N VAL A 145 -10.54 -9.95 6.60
CA VAL A 145 -9.28 -9.63 7.29
C VAL A 145 -8.25 -10.67 6.89
N ILE A 146 -7.10 -10.25 6.38
CA ILE A 146 -6.03 -11.16 5.95
C ILE A 146 -4.81 -10.99 6.84
N CYS A 147 -4.29 -12.11 7.35
CA CYS A 147 -3.10 -12.18 8.18
C CYS A 147 -1.95 -12.86 7.41
N PRO A 148 -1.20 -12.14 6.57
CA PRO A 148 -0.26 -12.74 5.63
C PRO A 148 1.09 -13.14 6.27
N ASN A 149 1.29 -12.87 7.55
CA ASN A 149 2.59 -13.07 8.21
C ASN A 149 2.81 -14.57 8.51
N PRO A 150 3.88 -15.20 7.98
CA PRO A 150 4.16 -16.63 8.23
C PRO A 150 4.36 -17.02 9.69
N THR A 151 4.66 -16.05 10.55
CA THR A 151 4.83 -16.27 11.99
C THR A 151 3.54 -16.11 12.79
N PHE A 152 2.43 -15.80 12.12
CA PHE A 152 1.10 -15.77 12.72
C PHE A 152 0.68 -17.18 13.10
N ARG A 153 0.34 -17.38 14.39
CA ARG A 153 -0.15 -18.64 14.92
C ARG A 153 -1.41 -18.40 15.72
N THR A 154 -2.45 -19.19 15.48
CA THR A 154 -3.67 -19.14 16.30
C THR A 154 -3.51 -20.06 17.50
N ILE A 155 -3.87 -19.59 18.70
CA ILE A 155 -3.89 -20.47 19.90
C ILE A 155 -5.09 -21.43 19.83
N HIS A 156 -6.22 -20.95 19.31
CA HIS A 156 -7.42 -21.74 19.03
C HIS A 156 -7.89 -21.43 17.60
N ALA A 157 -7.75 -22.38 16.67
CA ALA A 157 -8.08 -22.12 15.26
C ALA A 157 -9.58 -21.84 15.04
N ASP A 158 -10.43 -22.51 15.81
CA ASP A 158 -11.90 -22.41 15.69
C ASP A 158 -12.49 -21.13 16.29
N SER A 159 -11.69 -20.32 16.99
CA SER A 159 -12.18 -19.09 17.62
C SER A 159 -12.28 -17.92 16.64
N PHE A 160 -11.69 -18.02 15.45
CA PHE A 160 -11.64 -16.90 14.50
C PHE A 160 -12.89 -16.84 13.61
N PRO A 161 -13.47 -15.64 13.37
CA PRO A 161 -14.57 -15.46 12.44
C PRO A 161 -14.22 -15.89 11.01
N SER A 162 -15.24 -16.28 10.23
CA SER A 162 -15.11 -16.72 8.82
C SER A 162 -14.57 -15.65 7.86
N GLU A 163 -14.60 -14.39 8.29
CA GLU A 163 -14.06 -13.23 7.59
C GLU A 163 -12.53 -13.15 7.71
N VAL A 164 -11.93 -13.86 8.67
CA VAL A 164 -10.49 -13.86 8.91
C VAL A 164 -9.83 -14.98 8.11
N ILE A 165 -8.79 -14.63 7.35
CA ILE A 165 -7.93 -15.56 6.64
C ILE A 165 -6.59 -15.59 7.36
N THR A 166 -6.28 -16.72 8.00
CA THR A 166 -5.02 -16.93 8.70
C THR A 166 -3.87 -17.12 7.72
N SER A 167 -2.62 -17.03 8.21
CA SER A 167 -1.44 -17.21 7.34
C SER A 167 -1.42 -18.57 6.65
N ASP A 168 -1.81 -19.64 7.35
CA ASP A 168 -1.83 -21.00 6.77
C ASP A 168 -2.85 -21.12 5.65
N GLN A 169 -4.05 -20.57 5.85
CA GLN A 169 -5.09 -20.50 4.82
C GLN A 169 -4.64 -19.63 3.64
N TRP A 170 -4.01 -18.49 3.91
CA TRP A 170 -3.52 -17.55 2.90
C TRP A 170 -2.50 -18.20 1.94
N VAL A 171 -1.58 -19.01 2.45
CA VAL A 171 -0.56 -19.73 1.65
C VAL A 171 -1.19 -20.83 0.79
N GLN A 172 -2.29 -21.43 1.25
CA GLN A 172 -2.99 -22.48 0.51
C GLN A 172 -3.80 -21.93 -0.68
N LEU A 173 -4.13 -20.64 -0.69
CA LEU A 173 -4.83 -20.01 -1.80
C LEU A 173 -3.91 -19.90 -3.03
N LYS A 174 -4.06 -20.85 -3.96
CA LYS A 174 -3.31 -20.89 -5.22
C LYS A 174 -4.13 -20.39 -6.40
N PRO A 175 -3.51 -19.67 -7.35
CA PRO A 175 -4.13 -19.36 -8.63
C PRO A 175 -4.18 -20.64 -9.48
N GLN A 176 -5.21 -21.48 -9.30
CA GLN A 176 -5.44 -22.64 -10.17
C GLN A 176 -6.64 -22.40 -11.10
N GLY A 177 -6.42 -22.78 -12.36
CA GLY A 177 -7.31 -22.51 -13.47
C GLY A 177 -8.60 -23.33 -13.46
N LYS A 178 -9.71 -22.66 -13.77
CA LYS A 178 -10.95 -23.23 -14.33
C LYS A 178 -11.43 -24.56 -13.70
N SER A 179 -11.46 -24.69 -12.39
CA SER A 179 -12.34 -25.65 -11.71
C SER A 179 -12.38 -25.33 -10.22
N MET A 180 -13.58 -25.24 -9.67
CA MET A 180 -13.89 -24.97 -8.26
C MET A 180 -13.42 -23.63 -7.69
N LEU A 181 -14.35 -22.68 -7.77
CA LEU A 181 -14.49 -21.57 -6.84
C LEU A 181 -14.69 -22.11 -5.40
N TYR A 182 -13.62 -22.58 -4.76
CA TYR A 182 -13.67 -23.04 -3.37
C TYR A 182 -13.99 -21.86 -2.44
N GLY A 183 -15.23 -21.82 -1.95
CA GLY A 183 -15.62 -21.46 -0.58
C GLY A 183 -15.48 -20.03 -0.04
N TRP A 184 -14.54 -19.20 -0.51
CA TRP A 184 -14.13 -18.01 0.27
C TRP A 184 -15.13 -16.82 0.26
N ILE A 185 -16.02 -16.77 -0.74
CA ILE A 185 -17.11 -15.78 -0.89
C ILE A 185 -18.47 -16.34 -0.39
N LYS A 186 -18.54 -17.58 0.13
CA LYS A 186 -19.83 -18.16 0.55
C LYS A 186 -20.43 -17.60 1.85
N GLY A 187 -19.76 -16.67 2.53
CA GLY A 187 -20.24 -16.12 3.81
C GLY A 187 -21.46 -15.18 3.71
N ALA A 188 -21.76 -14.62 2.54
CA ALA A 188 -22.92 -13.74 2.37
C ALA A 188 -23.53 -13.87 0.96
N LEU A 189 -24.20 -15.01 0.76
CA LEU A 189 -25.33 -15.22 -0.17
C LEU A 189 -25.10 -15.39 -1.69
N HIS A 190 -25.98 -16.24 -2.21
CA HIS A 190 -26.52 -16.36 -3.56
C HIS A 190 -25.77 -17.23 -4.58
N SER A 191 -26.15 -18.50 -4.60
CA SER A 191 -26.50 -19.23 -5.83
C SER A 191 -27.55 -18.42 -6.63
N GLY A 192 -27.13 -17.34 -7.30
CA GLY A 192 -28.03 -16.51 -8.09
C GLY A 192 -27.56 -15.11 -8.52
N LYS A 193 -26.41 -14.59 -8.07
CA LYS A 193 -25.93 -13.28 -8.55
C LYS A 193 -25.50 -13.38 -10.03
N LYS A 194 -26.29 -12.76 -10.92
CA LYS A 194 -25.94 -12.47 -12.32
C LYS A 194 -24.59 -11.74 -12.34
N GLU A 195 -23.70 -12.07 -13.27
CA GLU A 195 -22.42 -11.36 -13.43
C GLU A 195 -22.67 -9.84 -13.43
N MET A 196 -21.75 -9.11 -12.80
CA MET A 196 -21.82 -7.65 -12.73
C MET A 196 -22.06 -7.08 -14.13
N LEU A 197 -23.13 -6.28 -14.28
CA LEU A 197 -23.41 -5.63 -15.55
C LEU A 197 -22.18 -4.81 -15.96
N GLY A 198 -21.65 -5.04 -17.16
CA GLY A 198 -20.35 -4.50 -17.58
C GLY A 198 -20.22 -2.97 -17.42
N THR A 199 -21.33 -2.23 -17.57
CA THR A 199 -21.37 -0.78 -17.35
C THR A 199 -21.11 -0.37 -15.89
N MET A 200 -21.67 -1.11 -14.93
CA MET A 200 -21.46 -0.88 -13.51
C MET A 200 -20.01 -1.18 -13.10
N GLN A 201 -19.40 -2.23 -13.68
CA GLN A 201 -18.01 -2.59 -13.41
C GLN A 201 -17.05 -1.51 -13.88
N LEU A 202 -17.26 -0.97 -15.09
CA LEU A 202 -16.48 0.15 -15.61
C LEU A 202 -16.65 1.42 -14.74
N LYS A 203 -17.88 1.69 -14.28
CA LYS A 203 -18.15 2.82 -13.38
C LYS A 203 -17.42 2.66 -12.04
N LEU A 204 -17.47 1.47 -11.43
CA LEU A 204 -16.74 1.21 -10.18
C LEU A 204 -15.23 1.29 -10.37
N ASP A 205 -14.69 0.74 -11.46
CA ASP A 205 -13.27 0.85 -11.76
C ASP A 205 -12.85 2.33 -11.85
N TYR A 206 -13.62 3.14 -12.58
CA TYR A 206 -13.37 4.57 -12.70
C TYR A 206 -13.44 5.28 -11.33
N LEU A 207 -14.50 5.07 -10.56
CA LEU A 207 -14.69 5.72 -9.26
C LEU A 207 -13.61 5.34 -8.25
N LEU A 208 -13.23 4.06 -8.19
CA LEU A 208 -12.17 3.58 -7.29
C LEU A 208 -10.78 4.01 -7.76
N SER A 209 -10.54 4.12 -9.07
CA SER A 209 -9.27 4.61 -9.63
C SER A 209 -9.04 6.11 -9.42
N THR A 210 -10.12 6.87 -9.20
CA THR A 210 -10.11 8.32 -8.97
C THR A 210 -10.37 8.67 -7.50
N ALA A 211 -10.61 7.67 -6.65
CA ALA A 211 -10.80 7.88 -5.22
C ALA A 211 -9.53 8.43 -4.56
N PRO A 212 -9.66 9.28 -3.53
CA PRO A 212 -8.51 9.71 -2.75
C PRO A 212 -7.83 8.48 -2.14
N MET A 213 -6.50 8.49 -2.14
CA MET A 213 -5.66 7.42 -1.60
C MET A 213 -4.43 8.00 -0.91
N TRP A 214 -3.71 7.17 -0.16
CA TRP A 214 -2.38 7.55 0.34
C TRP A 214 -1.41 7.79 -0.82
N ASP A 215 -0.49 8.74 -0.65
CA ASP A 215 0.64 8.86 -1.56
C ASP A 215 1.50 7.59 -1.41
N ARG A 216 2.04 7.11 -2.54
CA ARG A 216 2.87 5.93 -2.60
C ARG A 216 4.29 6.30 -2.95
N LEU A 217 5.23 5.90 -2.10
CA LEU A 217 6.65 5.94 -2.38
C LEU A 217 7.17 4.52 -2.62
N GLN A 218 7.64 4.24 -3.83
CA GLN A 218 8.27 2.96 -4.16
C GLN A 218 9.78 3.14 -4.16
N LEU A 219 10.45 2.45 -3.25
CA LEU A 219 11.91 2.45 -3.14
C LEU A 219 12.53 1.33 -3.99
N LYS A 220 13.84 1.41 -4.17
CA LYS A 220 14.65 0.29 -4.68
C LYS A 220 14.38 -0.98 -3.86
N ASN A 221 14.63 -2.15 -4.46
CA ASN A 221 14.32 -3.47 -3.89
C ASN A 221 12.82 -3.72 -3.70
N ASN A 222 11.96 -3.06 -4.47
CA ASN A 222 10.50 -3.22 -4.42
C ASN A 222 9.88 -3.00 -3.03
N LYS A 223 10.46 -2.10 -2.22
CA LYS A 223 9.86 -1.68 -0.95
C LYS A 223 8.86 -0.55 -1.19
N TYR A 224 7.74 -0.58 -0.48
CA TYR A 224 6.67 0.42 -0.56
C TYR A 224 6.53 1.15 0.76
N ILE A 225 6.15 2.41 0.66
CA ILE A 225 5.74 3.25 1.80
C ILE A 225 4.47 3.99 1.37
N LEU A 226 3.45 3.93 2.23
CA LEU A 226 2.23 4.72 2.11
C LEU A 226 2.28 5.87 3.11
N GLY A 227 1.72 7.02 2.74
CA GLY A 227 1.69 8.19 3.59
C GLY A 227 1.47 9.47 2.80
N GLU A 228 2.06 10.58 3.27
CA GLU A 228 1.88 11.91 2.68
C GLU A 228 3.21 12.45 2.16
N PHE A 229 3.23 12.79 0.88
CA PHE A 229 4.30 13.58 0.31
C PHE A 229 4.17 15.04 0.76
N LEU A 230 5.28 15.61 1.23
CA LEU A 230 5.32 16.99 1.70
C LEU A 230 6.00 17.90 0.67
N GLU A 231 7.29 17.68 0.44
CA GLU A 231 8.10 18.52 -0.45
C GLU A 231 9.44 17.85 -0.80
N PHE A 232 10.15 18.44 -1.75
CA PHE A 232 11.55 18.12 -2.01
C PHE A 232 12.47 19.06 -1.22
N LYS A 233 13.63 18.54 -0.78
CA LYS A 233 14.73 19.30 -0.17
C LYS A 233 16.04 19.01 -0.89
N GLY A 234 16.85 20.03 -1.15
CA GLY A 234 18.07 19.89 -1.95
C GLY A 234 18.71 21.23 -2.27
N LYS A 235 19.58 21.26 -3.29
CA LYS A 235 20.17 22.51 -3.78
C LYS A 235 19.10 23.41 -4.40
N LYS A 236 19.34 24.73 -4.38
CA LYS A 236 18.39 25.72 -4.91
C LYS A 236 17.98 25.44 -6.35
N ASP A 237 18.92 25.03 -7.20
CA ASP A 237 18.67 24.70 -8.61
C ASP A 237 17.73 23.48 -8.76
N ASP A 238 17.94 22.43 -7.96
CA ASP A 238 17.08 21.24 -7.96
C ASP A 238 15.66 21.59 -7.51
N ILE A 239 15.52 22.39 -6.44
CA ILE A 239 14.21 22.82 -5.92
C ILE A 239 13.48 23.70 -6.93
N PHE A 240 14.21 24.59 -7.60
CA PHE A 240 13.65 25.39 -8.68
C PHE A 240 13.18 24.53 -9.85
N ALA A 241 13.95 23.51 -10.23
CA ALA A 241 13.57 22.58 -11.29
C ALA A 241 12.33 21.75 -10.91
N LEU A 242 12.20 21.37 -9.64
CA LEU A 242 11.09 20.58 -9.09
C LEU A 242 9.83 21.38 -8.75
N ARG A 243 9.84 22.72 -8.85
CA ARG A 243 8.74 23.61 -8.41
C ARG A 243 7.36 23.30 -9.02
N ASN A 244 7.34 22.66 -10.19
CA ASN A 244 6.13 22.28 -10.91
C ASN A 244 5.57 20.93 -10.46
N ILE A 245 6.36 20.14 -9.74
CA ILE A 245 5.97 18.86 -9.18
C ILE A 245 5.30 19.10 -7.83
N LYS A 246 4.00 19.34 -7.89
CA LYS A 246 3.15 19.51 -6.71
C LYS A 246 2.14 18.37 -6.64
N ARG A 247 1.80 17.92 -5.43
CA ARG A 247 0.78 16.89 -5.17
C ARG A 247 -0.54 17.15 -5.90
N SER A 248 -0.95 18.42 -5.97
CA SER A 248 -2.13 18.83 -6.73
C SER A 248 -1.99 18.56 -8.22
N LYS A 249 -0.88 18.95 -8.84
CA LYS A 249 -0.69 18.99 -10.31
C LYS A 249 -0.14 17.71 -10.94
N VAL A 250 0.55 16.88 -10.16
CA VAL A 250 1.24 15.68 -10.64
C VAL A 250 0.61 14.46 -10.01
N CYS A 251 0.33 13.44 -10.81
CA CYS A 251 -0.25 12.18 -10.34
C CYS A 251 0.81 11.07 -10.17
N ARG A 252 1.87 11.08 -10.98
CA ARG A 252 2.88 10.04 -11.00
C ARG A 252 4.26 10.57 -11.35
N LEU A 253 5.27 9.98 -10.73
CA LEU A 253 6.68 10.21 -11.01
C LEU A 253 7.40 8.88 -11.15
N THR A 254 8.34 8.81 -12.09
CA THR A 254 9.26 7.69 -12.29
C THR A 254 10.68 8.23 -12.31
N ILE A 255 11.56 7.57 -11.57
CA ILE A 255 12.96 7.98 -11.44
C ILE A 255 13.83 7.05 -12.27
N GLN A 256 14.64 7.65 -13.15
CA GLN A 256 15.58 6.98 -14.02
C GLN A 256 17.00 7.42 -13.66
N ASN A 257 17.85 6.44 -13.37
CA ASN A 257 19.26 6.71 -13.11
C ASN A 257 19.96 6.98 -14.44
N THR A 258 20.32 8.23 -14.68
CA THR A 258 21.25 8.59 -15.73
C THR A 258 22.66 8.37 -15.20
N SER A 259 23.30 7.26 -15.55
CA SER A 259 24.69 7.01 -15.16
C SER A 259 25.60 8.01 -15.87
N MET A 260 26.20 8.96 -15.16
CA MET A 260 27.33 9.72 -15.71
C MET A 260 28.39 10.03 -14.63
N SER A 261 29.56 9.44 -14.87
CA SER A 261 30.93 9.82 -14.45
C SER A 261 31.30 9.80 -12.96
N VAL A 262 32.48 9.21 -12.69
CA VAL A 262 33.11 8.97 -11.37
C VAL A 262 33.52 10.28 -10.64
N LEU A 263 33.51 11.42 -11.35
CA LEU A 263 34.07 12.69 -10.85
C LEU A 263 33.04 13.82 -10.67
N ALA A 264 31.77 13.61 -11.01
CA ALA A 264 30.71 14.62 -10.89
C ALA A 264 29.56 14.11 -10.00
N PRO A 265 28.85 14.99 -9.26
CA PRO A 265 27.68 14.58 -8.51
C PRO A 265 26.64 14.00 -9.48
N SER A 266 26.26 12.75 -9.25
CA SER A 266 25.38 12.01 -10.16
C SER A 266 24.03 12.70 -10.29
N LYS A 267 23.65 13.00 -11.53
CA LYS A 267 22.32 13.52 -11.87
C LYS A 267 21.34 12.37 -12.04
N ILE A 268 20.08 12.64 -11.73
CA ILE A 268 18.97 11.71 -11.83
C ILE A 268 17.87 12.37 -12.66
N GLN A 269 17.37 11.62 -13.63
CA GLN A 269 16.27 12.02 -14.47
C GLN A 269 14.95 11.61 -13.82
N ILE A 270 14.02 12.54 -13.74
CA ILE A 270 12.68 12.34 -13.19
C ILE A 270 11.69 12.59 -14.31
N LEU A 271 10.94 11.56 -14.66
CA LEU A 271 9.79 11.65 -15.54
C LEU A 271 8.53 11.80 -14.69
N TYR A 272 7.72 12.81 -14.93
CA TYR A 272 6.48 13.03 -14.19
C TYR A 272 5.30 13.26 -15.13
N ALA A 273 4.15 12.71 -14.74
CA ALA A 273 2.91 12.84 -15.47
C ALA A 273 2.01 13.89 -14.79
N LEU A 274 1.51 14.83 -15.59
CA LEU A 274 0.53 15.79 -15.11
C LEU A 274 -0.80 15.08 -14.81
N ARG A 275 -1.51 15.62 -13.83
CA ARG A 275 -2.85 15.17 -13.50
C ARG A 275 -3.82 15.65 -14.57
N ASP A 276 -4.60 14.74 -15.11
CA ASP A 276 -5.73 15.08 -15.97
C ASP A 276 -6.95 15.40 -15.11
N TYR A 277 -7.47 16.62 -15.25
CA TYR A 277 -8.69 17.06 -14.56
C TYR A 277 -9.92 17.00 -15.47
N ARG A 278 -9.76 16.64 -16.76
CA ARG A 278 -10.82 16.76 -17.75
C ARG A 278 -11.85 15.64 -17.69
N GLY A 279 -11.59 14.56 -16.94
CA GLY A 279 -12.56 13.48 -16.70
C GLY A 279 -12.90 12.63 -17.93
N GLU A 280 -12.27 12.89 -19.08
CA GLU A 280 -12.51 12.20 -20.34
C GLU A 280 -11.57 11.00 -20.50
N GLY A 281 -11.88 9.90 -19.80
CA GLY A 281 -11.27 8.60 -20.04
C GLY A 281 -9.74 8.53 -19.87
N PRO A 282 -9.10 7.42 -20.29
CA PRO A 282 -7.65 7.27 -20.19
C PRO A 282 -6.97 8.11 -21.28
N SER A 283 -6.70 9.38 -20.98
CA SER A 283 -5.80 10.19 -21.80
C SER A 283 -4.36 9.69 -21.65
N ALA A 284 -3.60 9.71 -22.75
CA ALA A 284 -2.19 9.39 -22.71
C ALA A 284 -1.48 10.39 -21.79
N PHE A 285 -0.81 9.91 -20.74
CA PHE A 285 -0.09 10.78 -19.82
C PHE A 285 0.94 11.63 -20.58
N GLU A 286 0.77 12.95 -20.54
CA GLU A 286 1.82 13.87 -20.98
C GLU A 286 2.97 13.80 -19.95
N TRP A 287 4.04 13.12 -20.33
CA TRP A 287 5.23 13.00 -19.50
C TRP A 287 6.15 14.21 -19.72
N LYS A 288 6.57 14.80 -18.60
CA LYS A 288 7.58 15.86 -18.56
C LYS A 288 8.81 15.35 -17.84
N GLU A 289 9.94 15.95 -18.16
CA GLU A 289 11.24 15.55 -17.64
C GLU A 289 11.86 16.68 -16.81
N VAL A 290 12.59 16.28 -15.76
CA VAL A 290 13.51 17.17 -15.05
C VAL A 290 14.72 16.38 -14.55
N CYS A 291 15.90 17.00 -14.53
CA CYS A 291 17.12 16.42 -14.00
C CYS A 291 17.54 17.12 -12.71
N VAL A 292 17.83 16.34 -11.67
CA VAL A 292 18.24 16.84 -10.35
C VAL A 292 19.43 16.07 -9.80
N LEU A 293 20.10 16.58 -8.78
CA LEU A 293 21.16 15.82 -8.10
C LEU A 293 20.60 14.62 -7.33
N SER A 294 21.36 13.52 -7.31
CA SER A 294 21.02 12.31 -6.57
C SER A 294 20.91 12.50 -5.05
N SER A 295 21.51 13.57 -4.53
CA SER A 295 21.42 13.99 -3.13
C SER A 295 20.12 14.72 -2.78
N THR A 296 19.28 15.04 -3.77
CA THR A 296 17.94 15.59 -3.52
C THR A 296 17.12 14.62 -2.67
N VAL A 297 16.37 15.15 -1.72
CA VAL A 297 15.62 14.40 -0.72
C VAL A 297 14.12 14.63 -0.91
N VAL A 298 13.35 13.56 -0.79
CA VAL A 298 11.90 13.56 -0.66
C VAL A 298 11.56 13.59 0.83
N LEU A 299 10.80 14.61 1.25
CA LEU A 299 10.16 14.62 2.56
C LEU A 299 8.81 13.91 2.47
N PHE A 300 8.65 12.89 3.30
CA PHE A 300 7.48 12.05 3.28
C PHE A 300 7.11 11.64 4.70
N ARG A 301 5.84 11.75 5.07
CA ARG A 301 5.30 11.33 6.36
C ARG A 301 4.63 9.97 6.19
N PRO A 302 5.23 8.86 6.67
CA PRO A 302 4.60 7.55 6.54
C PRO A 302 3.30 7.46 7.32
N GLN A 303 2.36 6.66 6.83
CA GLN A 303 1.09 6.37 7.50
C GLN A 303 1.34 5.83 8.91
N GLY A 304 0.58 6.36 9.88
CA GLY A 304 0.68 5.95 11.30
C GLY A 304 1.88 6.52 12.06
N LEU A 305 2.72 7.34 11.42
CA LEU A 305 3.82 8.06 12.07
C LEU A 305 3.57 9.56 12.08
N SER A 306 3.84 10.21 13.21
CA SER A 306 3.82 11.68 13.33
C SER A 306 5.07 12.32 12.70
N GLU A 307 6.19 11.60 12.70
CA GLU A 307 7.48 12.10 12.24
C GLU A 307 7.64 12.06 10.72
N VAL A 308 8.26 13.11 10.18
CA VAL A 308 8.62 13.22 8.76
C VAL A 308 9.93 12.49 8.50
N GLN A 309 9.94 11.61 7.50
CA GLN A 309 11.13 10.89 7.06
C GLN A 309 11.71 11.50 5.78
N LYS A 310 13.02 11.31 5.62
CA LYS A 310 13.83 11.81 4.50
C LYS A 310 14.28 10.63 3.64
N TYR A 311 13.94 10.65 2.37
CA TYR A 311 14.39 9.63 1.41
C TYR A 311 15.21 10.28 0.31
N LYS A 312 16.43 9.81 0.06
CA LYS A 312 17.20 10.27 -1.11
C LYS A 312 16.44 9.88 -2.38
N ILE A 313 16.33 10.80 -3.33
CA ILE A 313 15.65 10.56 -4.61
C ILE A 313 16.28 9.39 -5.37
N SER A 314 17.58 9.17 -5.18
CA SER A 314 18.33 8.03 -5.72
C SER A 314 17.87 6.67 -5.20
N ALA A 315 17.21 6.61 -4.04
CA ALA A 315 16.64 5.39 -3.48
C ALA A 315 15.19 5.16 -3.94
N VAL A 316 14.57 6.16 -4.57
CA VAL A 316 13.18 6.11 -5.03
C VAL A 316 13.15 5.65 -6.50
N THR A 317 12.16 4.84 -6.85
CA THR A 317 11.93 4.34 -8.22
C THR A 317 10.67 4.93 -8.83
N CYS A 318 9.61 5.10 -8.03
CA CYS A 318 8.34 5.64 -8.47
C CYS A 318 7.64 6.34 -7.30
N MET A 319 6.89 7.40 -7.60
CA MET A 319 5.93 8.01 -6.69
C MET A 319 4.56 8.09 -7.33
N SER A 320 3.51 7.84 -6.56
CA SER A 320 2.12 8.11 -6.96
C SER A 320 1.54 9.08 -5.95
N LEU A 321 1.05 10.21 -6.43
CA LEU A 321 0.53 11.29 -5.61
C LEU A 321 -0.99 11.36 -5.78
N SER A 322 -1.71 11.21 -4.69
CA SER A 322 -3.16 11.42 -4.64
C SER A 322 -3.46 12.85 -4.22
N VAL A 323 -4.71 13.30 -4.43
CA VAL A 323 -5.25 14.51 -3.78
C VAL A 323 -6.22 14.07 -2.69
#